data_AF-A0A1E3S075-F1
#
_entry.id   AF-A0A1E3S075-F1
#
_cell.length_a   1.000
_cell.length_b   1.000
_cell.length_c   1.000
_cell.angle_alpha   90.00
_cell.angle_beta   90.00
_cell.angle_gamma   90.00
#
_symmetry.space_group_name_H-M   'P 1'
#
loop_
_entity.id
_entity.type
_entity.pdbx_description
1 polymer ?
#
loop_
_entity_poly.entity_id
_entity_poly.type
_entity_poly.pdbx_seq_one_letter_code
_entity_poly.pdbx_strand_id
1 'polypeptide(L)' 'MSFGNVAVRVGANHWDKAIETHSLNHPDADHIQADLSQIDPRYFPNTDLLWASPSCTKHSVAQGKKRQV' A
#
# COMPACT_ATOMS: atom_id res chain seq x y z
N MET A 1 12.41 1.91 -13.50
CA MET A 1 12.94 0.52 -13.49
C MET A 1 11.78 -0.47 -13.55
N SER A 2 11.84 -1.52 -14.39
CA SER A 2 10.79 -2.57 -14.46
C SER A 2 11.28 -3.88 -13.83
N PHE A 3 10.41 -4.55 -13.08
CA PHE A 3 10.63 -5.91 -12.61
C PHE A 3 9.80 -6.82 -13.52
N GLY A 4 10.44 -7.39 -14.54
CA GLY A 4 9.72 -8.01 -15.66
C GLY A 4 8.92 -6.98 -16.48
N ASN A 5 7.92 -7.42 -17.24
CA ASN A 5 7.09 -6.57 -18.09
C ASN A 5 6.06 -5.71 -17.30
N VAL A 6 6.25 -5.53 -15.98
CA VAL A 6 5.36 -4.74 -15.12
C VAL A 6 6.14 -3.59 -14.50
N ALA A 7 5.57 -2.39 -14.56
CA ALA A 7 6.12 -1.18 -13.96
C ALA A 7 5.20 -0.68 -12.84
N VAL A 8 5.79 -0.30 -11.70
CA VAL A 8 5.04 0.31 -10.59
C VAL A 8 4.67 1.73 -10.96
N ARG A 9 3.37 2.03 -11.06
CA ARG A 9 2.88 3.36 -11.45
C ARG A 9 2.68 4.28 -10.25
N VAL A 10 2.14 3.76 -9.16
CA VAL A 10 1.82 4.50 -7.93
C VAL A 10 1.94 3.60 -6.70
N GLY A 11 2.53 4.11 -5.63
CA GLY A 11 2.51 3.55 -4.28
C GLY A 11 1.69 4.42 -3.34
N ALA A 12 0.86 3.81 -2.49
CA ALA A 12 0.08 4.57 -1.51
C ALA A 12 0.03 3.89 -0.16
N ASN A 13 0.16 4.70 0.88
CA ASN A 13 0.19 4.29 2.26
C ASN A 13 -0.18 5.48 3.17
N HIS A 14 -0.71 5.23 4.36
CA HIS A 14 -1.01 6.31 5.32
C HIS A 14 0.22 6.71 6.14
N TRP A 15 1.25 5.86 6.18
CA TRP A 15 2.44 6.07 7.00
C TRP A 15 3.58 6.71 6.20
N ASP A 16 4.05 7.85 6.68
CA ASP A 16 5.12 8.65 6.08
C ASP A 16 6.41 7.85 5.80
N LYS A 17 6.87 7.06 6.76
CA LYS A 17 8.09 6.25 6.64
C LYS A 17 7.95 5.18 5.56
N ALA A 18 6.74 4.63 5.37
CA ALA A 18 6.50 3.66 4.31
C ALA A 18 6.60 4.33 2.93
N ILE A 19 6.07 5.55 2.79
CA ILE A 19 6.19 6.34 1.56
C ILE A 19 7.65 6.71 1.28
N GLU A 20 8.37 7.22 2.28
CA GLU A 20 9.80 7.55 2.18
C GLU A 20 10.63 6.33 1.74
N THR A 21 10.41 5.19 2.39
CA THR A 21 11.16 3.96 2.06
C THR A 21 10.83 3.48 0.65
N HIS A 22 9.55 3.49 0.26
CA HIS A 22 9.13 3.03 -1.05
C HIS A 22 9.64 3.96 -2.18
N SER A 23 9.67 5.27 -1.95
CA SER A 23 10.14 6.24 -2.96
C SER A 23 11.65 6.13 -3.24
N LEU A 24 12.45 5.84 -2.21
CA LEU A 24 13.88 5.55 -2.39
C LEU A 24 14.14 4.32 -3.24
N ASN A 25 13.24 3.32 -3.21
CA ASN A 25 13.38 2.07 -3.98
C ASN A 25 12.70 2.14 -5.36
N HIS A 26 11.70 3.01 -5.52
CA HIS A 26 10.90 3.17 -6.74
C HIS A 26 10.78 4.64 -7.14
N PRO A 27 11.88 5.33 -7.48
CA PRO A 27 11.89 6.77 -7.71
C PRO A 27 11.04 7.23 -8.90
N ASP A 28 10.75 6.31 -9.84
CA ASP A 28 9.93 6.60 -11.03
C ASP A 28 8.41 6.46 -10.77
N ALA A 29 8.00 5.94 -9.60
CA ALA A 29 6.60 5.77 -9.25
C ALA A 29 6.06 7.02 -8.54
N ASP A 30 4.77 7.32 -8.74
CA ASP A 30 4.09 8.31 -7.93
C ASP A 30 3.89 7.78 -6.50
N HIS A 31 3.81 8.70 -5.53
CA HIS A 31 3.63 8.35 -4.12
C HIS A 31 2.54 9.20 -3.49
N ILE A 32 1.52 8.55 -2.94
CA ILE A 32 0.38 9.22 -2.31
C ILE A 32 0.32 8.81 -0.84
N GLN A 33 0.62 9.76 0.05
CA GLN A 33 0.45 9.56 1.48
C GLN A 33 -1.01 9.86 1.89
N ALA A 34 -1.81 8.82 2.09
CA ALA A 34 -3.22 8.96 2.41
C ALA A 34 -3.79 7.75 3.15
N ASP A 35 -4.87 7.98 3.90
CA ASP A 35 -5.74 6.91 4.35
C ASP A 35 -6.56 6.38 3.18
N LEU A 36 -6.22 5.16 2.72
CA LEU A 36 -6.89 4.50 1.61
C LEU A 36 -8.38 4.23 1.86
N SER A 37 -8.85 4.26 3.11
CA SER A 37 -10.27 4.10 3.44
C SER A 37 -11.08 5.38 3.25
N GLN A 38 -10.42 6.55 3.15
CA GLN A 38 -11.06 7.86 3.09
C GLN A 38 -10.80 8.61 1.77
N ILE A 39 -9.76 8.24 1.03
CA ILE A 39 -9.42 8.89 -0.24
C ILE A 39 -10.39 8.51 -1.36
N ASP A 40 -10.65 9.45 -2.26
CA ASP A 40 -11.37 9.17 -3.52
C ASP A 40 -10.46 8.36 -4.47
N PRO A 41 -10.85 7.13 -4.87
CA PRO A 41 -10.04 6.31 -5.77
C PRO A 41 -9.76 6.93 -7.13
N ARG A 42 -10.54 7.95 -7.54
CA ARG A 42 -10.33 8.66 -8.81
C ARG A 42 -9.09 9.54 -8.84
N TYR A 43 -8.45 9.78 -7.69
CA TYR A 43 -7.15 10.45 -7.64
C TYR A 43 -5.99 9.55 -8.05
N PHE A 44 -6.21 8.24 -8.16
CA PHE A 44 -5.21 7.31 -8.65
C PHE A 44 -5.23 7.25 -10.19
N PRO A 45 -4.07 7.09 -10.84
CA PRO A 45 -4.03 6.86 -12.27
C PRO A 45 -4.67 5.52 -12.63
N ASN A 46 -5.17 5.39 -13.86
CA ASN A 46 -5.60 4.09 -14.38
C ASN A 46 -4.41 3.13 -14.47
N THR A 47 -4.64 1.89 -14.03
CA THR A 47 -3.64 0.81 -14.02
C THR A 47 -4.29 -0.52 -14.35
N ASP A 48 -3.55 -1.44 -14.96
CA ASP A 48 -4.04 -2.78 -15.32
C ASP A 48 -4.11 -3.74 -14.11
N LEU A 49 -3.33 -3.48 -13.06
CA LEU A 49 -3.19 -4.34 -11.90
C LEU A 49 -3.22 -3.54 -10.60
N LEU A 50 -3.89 -4.11 -9.58
CA LEU A 50 -3.84 -3.65 -8.21
C LEU A 50 -3.13 -4.69 -7.34
N TRP A 51 -2.05 -4.28 -6.68
CA TRP A 51 -1.43 -5.05 -5.61
C TRP A 51 -1.73 -4.36 -4.27
N ALA A 52 -2.50 -5.01 -3.40
CA ALA A 52 -2.89 -4.46 -2.12
C ALA A 52 -2.62 -5.43 -0.97
N SER A 53 -2.12 -4.91 0.15
CA SER A 53 -1.87 -5.68 1.37
C SER A 53 -2.48 -4.92 2.56
N PRO A 54 -3.82 -4.99 2.74
CA PRO A 54 -4.48 -4.32 3.85
C PRO A 54 -4.06 -4.90 5.20
N SER A 55 -4.35 -4.17 6.29
CA SER A 55 -4.00 -4.59 7.64
C SER A 55 -4.49 -6.00 7.96
N CYS A 56 -3.58 -6.87 8.38
CA CYS A 56 -3.91 -8.22 8.80
C CYS A 56 -4.42 -8.29 10.25
N THR A 57 -4.42 -7.19 11.01
CA THR A 57 -4.67 -7.20 12.47
C THR A 57 -6.00 -7.87 12.82
N LYS A 58 -7.06 -7.70 12.04
CA LYS A 58 -8.37 -8.34 12.30
C LYS A 58 -8.53 -9.72 11.66
N HIS A 59 -7.66 -10.09 10.73
CA HIS A 59 -7.67 -11.38 10.05
C HIS A 59 -6.75 -12.39 10.72
N SER A 60 -5.73 -11.93 11.44
CA SER A 60 -4.72 -12.78 12.04
C SER A 60 -5.20 -13.45 13.33
N VAL A 61 -4.75 -14.68 13.53
CA VAL A 61 -4.87 -15.44 14.78
C VAL A 61 -4.05 -14.79 15.91
N ALA A 62 -3.01 -14.02 15.55
CA ALA A 62 -2.13 -13.29 16.47
C ALA A 62 -2.65 -11.89 16.84
N GLN A 63 -3.94 -11.59 16.60
CA GLN A 63 -4.55 -10.27 16.81
C GLN A 63 -4.65 -9.75 18.26
N GLY A 64 -3.99 -10.41 19.22
CA GLY A 64 -4.02 -10.00 20.63
C GLY A 64 -5.37 -10.15 21.34
N LYS A 65 -6.36 -10.81 20.72
CA LYS A 65 -7.64 -11.10 21.38
C LYS A 65 -7.42 -12.09 22.51
N LYS A 66 -7.79 -11.72 23.74
CA LYS A 66 -7.81 -12.63 24.89
C LYS A 66 -8.62 -13.87 24.52
N ARG A 67 -7.97 -15.03 24.57
CA ARG A 67 -8.62 -16.32 24.46
C ARG A 67 -9.10 -16.72 25.85
N GLN A 68 -10.35 -17.15 25.96
CA GLN A 68 -10.76 -17.91 27.13
C GLN A 68 -10.03 -19.25 27.03
N VAL A 69 -9.02 -19.42 27.88
CA VAL A 69 -8.41 -20.72 28.17
C VAL A 69 -9.24 -21.43 29.23
#